data_AF-A0A373A0V5-F1
#
_entry.id   AF-A0A373A0V5-F1
#
_cell.length_a   1.000
_cell.length_b   1.000
_cell.length_c   1.000
_cell.angle_alpha   90.00
_cell.angle_beta   90.00
_cell.angle_gamma   90.00
#
_symmetry.space_group_name_H-M   'P 1'
#
loop_
_entity.id
_entity.type
_entity.pdbx_description
1 polymer ?
#
loop_
_entity_poly.entity_id
_entity_poly.type
_entity_poly.pdbx_seq_one_letter_code
_entity_poly.pdbx_strand_id
1 'polypeptide(L)'
;MSPVFHRGPWAVRGRGPTGSGPRVVRTAYGAGVPSTDVPAASHSATATEPIAAAHASGSPIALTDRRPVVPAERLVAEMVPPPRFADVSFGTYIPDPTQPSQYEAVQVLEQFAATLGGGNGSAPKRSWFRRSAPAPTGPAGVYLDGGYGVGKTHLLASLWHAAPGPKAFGTFVELTNLVGALGFQQAVRTLSGHTLLCIDEFELDDPGDTVLVSTLLGRLVDNGVKLCATSNTLPEKLGEGRFAAADFLREIQGLSAHFRPMRIDGQDYRHRGLPDAPPPYTDEAVTAAAARTPGASLDDFDALLAHLSAVHPSRYGALLDDVAAVCLRGVRQIDDQSTALRLVVLADRMYDRELPITASGLPFDQVFPEEMLRGGYRKKYLRAISRLVALARDSAK
;
A
#
# COMPACT_ATOMS: atom_id res chain seq x y z
N MET A 1 26.36 39.71 33.42
CA MET A 1 27.38 39.55 32.35
C MET A 1 26.67 39.02 31.10
N SER A 2 26.39 39.91 30.15
CA SER A 2 25.99 39.59 28.76
C SER A 2 27.24 39.23 27.94
N PRO A 3 27.09 38.57 26.78
CA PRO A 3 26.96 39.29 25.49
C PRO A 3 25.92 38.61 24.55
N VAL A 4 25.06 39.27 23.77
CA VAL A 4 25.18 40.28 22.68
C VAL A 4 26.02 39.82 21.49
N PHE A 5 25.36 39.48 20.37
CA PHE A 5 25.86 39.75 19.01
C PHE A 5 24.71 40.06 18.03
N HIS A 6 25.02 40.96 17.10
CA HIS A 6 24.13 41.78 16.29
C HIS A 6 23.70 41.16 14.94
N ARG A 7 22.61 41.75 14.40
CA ARG A 7 22.08 41.58 13.03
C ARG A 7 22.91 42.34 11.97
N GLY A 8 22.80 41.91 10.72
CA GLY A 8 23.10 42.73 9.52
C GLY A 8 22.58 42.09 8.22
N PRO A 9 21.77 42.76 7.38
CA PRO A 9 21.11 42.19 6.19
C PRO A 9 21.80 42.57 4.87
N TRP A 10 21.64 41.74 3.82
CA TRP A 10 21.92 42.13 2.44
C TRP A 10 20.68 41.93 1.58
N ALA A 11 20.21 43.04 1.00
CA ALA A 11 19.18 43.11 -0.02
C ALA A 11 19.84 43.46 -1.36
N VAL A 12 19.45 42.80 -2.45
CA VAL A 12 19.71 43.27 -3.81
C VAL A 12 18.44 43.15 -4.64
N ARG A 13 18.03 44.30 -5.20
CA ARG A 13 16.96 44.48 -6.19
C ARG A 13 17.51 44.30 -7.61
N GLY A 14 16.68 43.83 -8.55
CA GLY A 14 16.85 44.03 -10.00
C GLY A 14 15.67 43.43 -10.77
N ARG A 15 14.64 44.23 -11.11
CA ARG A 15 14.31 44.78 -12.46
C ARG A 15 13.93 43.74 -13.52
N GLY A 16 12.68 43.83 -14.01
CA GLY A 16 12.19 43.18 -15.24
C GLY A 16 12.69 43.87 -16.52
N PRO A 17 12.31 43.35 -17.71
CA PRO A 17 11.32 44.01 -18.60
C PRO A 17 10.35 42.99 -19.27
N THR A 18 9.04 43.25 -19.40
CA THR A 18 8.30 43.84 -20.56
C THR A 18 8.66 43.30 -21.96
N GLY A 19 7.65 42.75 -22.67
CA GLY A 19 7.66 42.49 -24.12
C GLY A 19 6.69 41.37 -24.50
N SER A 20 5.43 41.68 -24.82
CA SER A 20 4.89 41.85 -26.19
C SER A 20 4.55 40.53 -26.90
N GLY A 21 3.24 40.24 -27.04
CA GLY A 21 2.71 39.16 -27.90
C GLY A 21 2.98 39.40 -29.39
N PRO A 22 2.53 38.48 -30.27
CA PRO A 22 1.32 38.83 -31.02
C PRO A 22 0.39 37.66 -31.43
N ARG A 23 -0.88 38.05 -31.57
CA ARG A 23 -1.87 37.75 -32.64
C ARG A 23 -2.21 36.31 -33.02
N VAL A 24 -3.44 35.99 -32.61
CA VAL A 24 -4.47 35.19 -33.29
C VAL A 24 -4.54 35.44 -34.79
N VAL A 25 -4.60 34.36 -35.58
CA VAL A 25 -5.22 34.34 -36.91
C VAL A 25 -6.31 33.27 -36.88
N ARG A 26 -7.56 33.72 -36.97
CA ARG A 26 -8.74 32.91 -37.29
C ARG A 26 -8.86 32.85 -38.81
N THR A 27 -9.12 31.68 -39.35
CA THR A 27 -9.69 31.53 -40.70
C THR A 27 -10.92 30.66 -40.58
N ALA A 28 -12.06 31.26 -40.91
CA ALA A 28 -13.36 30.61 -41.07
C ALA A 28 -13.62 30.41 -42.57
N TYR A 29 -14.26 29.30 -42.93
CA TYR A 29 -15.16 29.05 -44.08
C TYR A 29 -15.53 27.55 -43.95
N GLY A 30 -16.77 27.06 -44.00
CA GLY A 30 -18.01 27.60 -44.52
C GLY A 30 -18.60 26.61 -45.55
N ALA A 31 -19.53 25.76 -45.08
CA ALA A 31 -20.67 25.13 -45.77
C ALA A 31 -20.46 24.23 -47.02
N GLY A 32 -21.21 23.12 -47.06
CA GLY A 32 -21.66 22.50 -48.33
C GLY A 32 -21.80 20.97 -48.29
N VAL A 33 -22.98 20.47 -47.91
CA VAL A 33 -23.46 19.10 -48.21
C VAL A 33 -24.26 19.17 -49.52
N PRO A 34 -24.23 18.12 -50.37
CA PRO A 34 -25.47 17.38 -50.60
C PRO A 34 -25.29 15.86 -50.71
N SER A 35 -26.40 15.20 -50.39
CA SER A 35 -26.72 13.77 -50.41
C SER A 35 -26.78 13.14 -51.81
N THR A 36 -26.49 11.82 -51.90
CA THR A 36 -27.14 10.91 -52.86
C THR A 36 -27.16 9.47 -52.34
N ASP A 37 -28.38 9.00 -52.08
CA ASP A 37 -29.01 7.70 -52.38
C ASP A 37 -28.28 6.34 -52.32
N VAL A 38 -28.98 5.47 -51.60
CA VAL A 38 -28.87 4.02 -51.45
C VAL A 38 -29.49 3.29 -52.65
N PRO A 39 -29.05 2.05 -52.95
CA PRO A 39 -30.00 1.04 -53.37
C PRO A 39 -29.98 -0.19 -52.44
N ALA A 40 -31.18 -0.66 -52.12
CA ALA A 40 -31.45 -1.88 -51.36
C ALA A 40 -31.69 -3.07 -52.30
N ALA A 41 -31.15 -4.23 -51.95
CA ALA A 41 -31.58 -5.59 -52.30
C ALA A 41 -30.61 -6.55 -51.58
N SER A 42 -30.96 -7.72 -51.05
CA SER A 42 -32.20 -8.48 -50.92
C SER A 42 -31.87 -9.65 -49.97
N HIS A 43 -32.82 -10.07 -49.15
CA HIS A 43 -32.67 -11.21 -48.23
C HIS A 43 -32.37 -12.53 -48.96
N SER A 44 -31.35 -13.26 -48.49
CA SER A 44 -31.29 -14.72 -48.60
C SER A 44 -30.87 -15.30 -47.26
N ALA A 45 -31.81 -15.99 -46.61
CA ALA A 45 -31.58 -16.72 -45.38
C ALA A 45 -30.80 -18.01 -45.68
N THR A 46 -29.64 -18.15 -45.04
CA THR A 46 -29.00 -19.46 -44.84
C THR A 46 -28.76 -19.63 -43.35
N ALA A 47 -29.53 -20.55 -42.75
CA ALA A 47 -29.33 -21.02 -41.39
C ALA A 47 -27.87 -21.50 -41.23
N THR A 48 -27.11 -20.82 -40.39
CA THR A 48 -25.80 -21.27 -39.93
C THR A 48 -25.95 -21.56 -38.45
N GLU A 49 -25.74 -22.82 -38.09
CA GLU A 49 -25.64 -23.30 -36.71
C GLU A 49 -24.68 -22.41 -35.90
N PRO A 50 -24.88 -22.25 -34.59
CA PRO A 50 -23.98 -21.47 -33.77
C PRO A 50 -22.63 -22.19 -33.71
N ILE A 51 -21.69 -21.79 -34.56
CA ILE A 51 -20.27 -22.06 -34.39
C ILE A 51 -19.91 -21.44 -33.04
N ALA A 52 -19.61 -22.30 -32.08
CA ALA A 52 -19.10 -21.95 -30.77
C ALA A 52 -18.04 -20.86 -30.96
N ALA A 53 -18.27 -19.72 -30.30
CA ALA A 53 -17.33 -18.62 -30.27
C ALA A 53 -15.96 -19.19 -29.92
N ALA A 54 -15.04 -19.13 -30.89
CA ALA A 54 -13.65 -19.43 -30.67
C ALA A 54 -13.18 -18.53 -29.53
N HIS A 55 -13.01 -19.12 -28.36
CA HIS A 55 -12.39 -18.46 -27.22
C HIS A 55 -11.05 -17.90 -27.70
N ALA A 56 -10.83 -16.61 -27.47
CA ALA A 56 -9.53 -16.00 -27.62
C ALA A 56 -8.57 -16.66 -26.61
N SER A 57 -7.98 -17.77 -27.00
CA SER A 57 -6.95 -18.50 -26.24
C SER A 57 -5.63 -17.75 -26.40
N GLY A 58 -5.41 -16.72 -25.60
CA GLY A 58 -4.06 -16.23 -25.36
C GLY A 58 -3.32 -17.28 -24.53
N SER A 59 -2.08 -17.63 -24.90
CA SER A 59 -1.20 -18.41 -24.03
C SER A 59 -1.09 -17.71 -22.67
N PRO A 60 -1.03 -18.46 -21.56
CA PRO A 60 -0.87 -17.85 -20.25
C PRO A 60 0.42 -17.03 -20.23
N ILE A 61 0.37 -15.90 -19.54
CA ILE A 61 1.54 -15.05 -19.33
C ILE A 61 2.47 -15.73 -18.30
N ALA A 62 3.76 -15.40 -18.29
CA ALA A 62 4.64 -15.77 -17.19
C ALA A 62 4.96 -14.52 -16.36
N LEU A 63 4.81 -14.60 -15.04
CA LEU A 63 5.28 -13.52 -14.14
C LEU A 63 6.80 -13.37 -14.26
N THR A 64 7.50 -14.49 -14.46
CA THR A 64 8.95 -14.54 -14.64
C THR A 64 9.47 -13.83 -15.89
N ASP A 65 8.61 -13.54 -16.88
CA ASP A 65 8.94 -12.73 -18.07
C ASP A 65 8.78 -11.23 -17.85
N ARG A 66 8.08 -10.83 -16.79
CA ARG A 66 7.79 -9.42 -16.50
C ARG A 66 8.97 -8.76 -15.79
N ARG A 67 9.32 -7.55 -16.19
CA ARG A 67 10.28 -6.67 -15.48
C ARG A 67 9.65 -5.29 -15.32
N PRO A 68 8.60 -5.17 -14.49
CA PRO A 68 7.88 -3.91 -14.38
C PRO A 68 8.80 -2.82 -13.83
N VAL A 69 8.84 -1.70 -14.55
CA VAL A 69 9.41 -0.45 -14.06
C VAL A 69 8.24 0.36 -13.52
N VAL A 70 8.18 0.56 -12.21
CA VAL A 70 7.14 1.37 -11.59
C VAL A 70 7.63 2.81 -11.53
N PRO A 71 7.02 3.75 -12.27
CA PRO A 71 7.36 5.16 -12.15
C PRO A 71 7.13 5.65 -10.72
N ALA A 72 7.91 6.63 -10.30
CA ALA A 72 7.81 7.25 -8.99
C ALA A 72 6.38 7.71 -8.68
N GLU A 73 5.74 8.29 -9.67
CA GLU A 73 4.40 8.85 -9.61
C GLU A 73 3.36 7.76 -9.36
N ARG A 74 3.59 6.56 -9.89
CA ARG A 74 2.71 5.41 -9.68
C ARG A 74 2.84 4.86 -8.26
N LEU A 75 4.07 4.74 -7.73
CA LEU A 75 4.27 4.31 -6.34
C LEU A 75 3.54 5.23 -5.35
N VAL A 76 3.49 6.53 -5.65
CA VAL A 76 2.80 7.54 -4.85
C VAL A 76 1.29 7.49 -5.04
N ALA A 77 0.82 7.32 -6.28
CA ALA A 77 -0.60 7.19 -6.59
C ALA A 77 -1.23 5.92 -5.97
N GLU A 78 -0.43 4.87 -5.81
CA GLU A 78 -0.83 3.63 -5.14
C GLU A 78 -0.77 3.72 -3.60
N MET A 79 -0.36 4.86 -3.03
CA MET A 79 -0.43 5.10 -1.58
C MET A 79 -1.85 5.41 -1.12
N VAL A 80 -2.74 4.44 -1.32
CA VAL A 80 -4.16 4.47 -0.95
C VAL A 80 -4.51 3.19 -0.16
N PRO A 81 -5.59 3.20 0.65
CA PRO A 81 -6.04 2.00 1.33
C PRO A 81 -6.28 0.84 0.33
N PRO A 82 -5.97 -0.42 0.72
CA PRO A 82 -6.27 -1.59 -0.12
C PRO A 82 -7.76 -1.67 -0.52
N PRO A 83 -8.11 -2.30 -1.66
CA PRO A 83 -9.48 -2.34 -2.18
C PRO A 83 -10.55 -2.81 -1.16
N ARG A 84 -10.24 -3.81 -0.34
CA ARG A 84 -11.12 -4.29 0.74
C ARG A 84 -11.47 -3.24 1.81
N PHE A 85 -10.72 -2.14 1.87
CA PHE A 85 -10.93 -1.00 2.76
C PHE A 85 -11.38 0.26 2.00
N ALA A 86 -11.82 0.13 0.74
CA ALA A 86 -12.26 1.26 -0.08
C ALA A 86 -13.48 1.98 0.54
N ASP A 87 -14.41 1.22 1.10
CA ASP A 87 -15.71 1.74 1.56
C ASP A 87 -15.85 1.80 3.09
N VAL A 88 -14.74 1.70 3.83
CA VAL A 88 -14.78 1.75 5.30
C VAL A 88 -14.88 3.18 5.82
N SER A 89 -15.54 3.34 6.96
CA SER A 89 -15.63 4.59 7.70
C SER A 89 -15.64 4.31 9.20
N PHE A 90 -15.58 5.36 10.01
CA PHE A 90 -15.73 5.21 11.47
C PHE A 90 -17.09 4.59 11.82
N GLY A 91 -18.15 4.89 11.06
CA GLY A 91 -19.48 4.32 11.27
C GLY A 91 -19.63 2.85 10.89
N THR A 92 -18.71 2.30 10.07
CA THR A 92 -18.70 0.86 9.75
C THR A 92 -17.78 0.05 10.65
N TYR A 93 -17.00 0.71 11.52
CA TYR A 93 -16.27 0.03 12.58
C TYR A 93 -17.25 -0.30 13.70
N ILE A 94 -17.27 -1.56 14.14
CA ILE A 94 -18.17 -2.04 15.19
C ILE A 94 -17.32 -2.35 16.42
N PRO A 95 -17.25 -1.44 17.40
CA PRO A 95 -16.53 -1.70 18.64
C PRO A 95 -17.20 -2.81 19.45
N ASP A 96 -16.39 -3.65 20.09
CA ASP A 96 -16.84 -4.58 21.12
C ASP A 96 -17.31 -3.80 22.36
N PRO A 97 -18.57 -3.96 22.82
CA PRO A 97 -19.09 -3.30 24.03
C PRO A 97 -18.26 -3.55 25.29
N THR A 98 -17.48 -4.64 25.32
CA THR A 98 -16.60 -5.01 26.44
C THR A 98 -15.21 -4.36 26.35
N GLN A 99 -14.89 -3.66 25.27
CA GLN A 99 -13.59 -3.04 25.01
C GLN A 99 -13.73 -1.52 24.85
N PRO A 100 -13.74 -0.74 25.97
CA PRO A 100 -13.86 0.72 25.92
C PRO A 100 -12.79 1.40 25.06
N SER A 101 -11.60 0.80 24.96
CA SER A 101 -10.49 1.32 24.16
C SER A 101 -10.79 1.39 22.67
N GLN A 102 -11.67 0.53 22.15
CA GLN A 102 -12.11 0.58 20.75
C GLN A 102 -13.00 1.81 20.47
N TYR A 103 -13.91 2.14 21.39
CA TYR A 103 -14.73 3.36 21.30
C TYR A 103 -13.88 4.63 21.44
N GLU A 104 -12.93 4.62 22.37
CA GLU A 104 -12.00 5.75 22.55
C GLU A 104 -11.17 5.98 21.28
N ALA A 105 -10.68 4.91 20.63
CA ALA A 105 -9.94 5.01 19.38
C ALA A 105 -10.76 5.69 18.27
N VAL A 106 -12.03 5.34 18.11
CA VAL A 106 -12.93 6.01 17.15
C VAL A 106 -13.02 7.50 17.45
N GLN A 107 -13.33 7.87 18.71
CA GLN A 107 -13.52 9.26 19.09
C GLN A 107 -12.25 10.11 18.90
N VAL A 108 -11.08 9.57 19.26
CA VAL A 108 -9.81 10.29 19.10
C VAL A 108 -9.47 10.46 17.62
N LEU A 109 -9.68 9.45 16.79
CA LEU A 109 -9.40 9.54 15.36
C LEU A 109 -10.39 10.47 14.63
N GLU A 110 -11.65 10.50 15.02
CA GLU A 110 -12.63 11.49 14.52
C GLU A 110 -12.21 12.92 14.88
N GLN A 111 -11.82 13.15 16.13
CA GLN A 111 -11.31 14.45 16.57
C GLN A 111 -10.03 14.82 15.81
N PHE A 112 -9.13 13.86 15.63
CA PHE A 112 -7.90 14.06 14.87
C PHE A 112 -8.20 14.45 13.42
N ALA A 113 -9.11 13.74 12.74
CA ALA A 113 -9.56 14.07 11.39
C ALA A 113 -10.13 15.50 11.30
N ALA A 114 -10.92 15.92 12.28
CA ALA A 114 -11.47 17.28 12.34
C ALA A 114 -10.37 18.35 12.43
N THR A 115 -9.25 18.07 13.13
CA THR A 115 -8.11 19.00 13.18
C THR A 115 -7.41 19.18 11.82
N LEU A 116 -7.49 18.18 10.93
CA LEU A 116 -6.92 18.25 9.58
C LEU A 116 -7.73 19.17 8.66
N GLY A 117 -9.06 19.18 8.83
CA GLY A 117 -9.99 19.98 8.01
C GLY A 117 -10.03 21.48 8.34
N GLY A 118 -9.54 21.89 9.51
CA GLY A 118 -9.61 23.27 10.01
C GLY A 118 -8.73 24.31 9.30
N GLY A 119 -7.96 23.91 8.27
CA GLY A 119 -7.05 24.79 7.54
C GLY A 119 -7.69 25.64 6.43
N ASN A 120 -8.92 25.32 5.98
CA ASN A 120 -9.48 25.91 4.75
C ASN A 120 -11.00 26.22 4.80
N GLY A 121 -11.52 26.72 5.92
CA GLY A 121 -12.93 27.12 6.03
C GLY A 121 -13.18 28.27 6.99
N SER A 122 -13.46 29.45 6.45
CA SER A 122 -13.68 30.75 7.13
C SER A 122 -12.41 31.46 7.63
N ALA A 123 -11.88 32.34 6.78
CA ALA A 123 -10.96 33.37 7.23
C ALA A 123 -11.68 34.28 8.26
N PRO A 124 -11.22 34.37 9.52
CA PRO A 124 -11.56 35.52 10.32
C PRO A 124 -10.86 36.72 9.68
N LYS A 125 -11.60 37.83 9.55
CA LYS A 125 -11.14 39.09 8.97
C LYS A 125 -9.69 39.40 9.36
N ARG A 126 -8.88 39.72 8.33
CA ARG A 126 -7.45 40.11 8.39
C ARG A 126 -7.14 40.96 9.62
N SER A 127 -6.59 40.35 10.66
CA SER A 127 -5.87 41.06 11.72
C SER A 127 -4.40 41.17 11.30
N TRP A 128 -3.94 42.41 11.06
CA TRP A 128 -2.61 42.74 10.56
C TRP A 128 -1.48 42.57 11.61
N PHE A 129 -1.72 41.74 12.62
CA PHE A 129 -0.75 41.38 13.65
C PHE A 129 -0.78 39.87 13.89
N ARG A 130 -0.27 39.08 12.95
CA ARG A 130 -0.01 37.65 13.21
C ARG A 130 1.49 37.44 13.40
N ARG A 131 1.89 37.50 14.67
CA ARG A 131 3.12 36.89 15.17
C ARG A 131 3.03 35.40 14.80
N SER A 132 4.08 34.82 14.20
CA SER A 132 4.12 33.38 13.87
C SER A 132 3.63 32.59 15.07
N ALA A 133 2.55 31.83 14.88
CA ALA A 133 2.07 30.94 15.91
C ALA A 133 3.22 29.95 16.24
N PRO A 134 3.49 29.68 17.53
CA PRO A 134 4.43 28.63 17.89
C PRO A 134 4.01 27.32 17.21
N ALA A 135 4.99 26.51 16.80
CA ALA A 135 4.72 25.16 16.31
C ALA A 135 3.83 24.44 17.35
N PRO A 136 2.78 23.71 16.91
CA PRO A 136 1.87 23.06 17.84
C PRO A 136 2.66 22.16 18.80
N THR A 137 2.56 22.46 20.10
CA THR A 137 3.21 21.73 21.18
C THR A 137 2.35 20.51 21.52
N GLY A 138 2.55 19.42 20.78
CA GLY A 138 1.88 18.13 20.99
C GLY A 138 2.28 17.13 19.91
N PRO A 139 2.01 15.83 20.10
CA PRO A 139 2.32 14.82 19.10
C PRO A 139 1.70 15.16 17.75
N ALA A 140 2.47 15.03 16.68
CA ALA A 140 2.02 15.30 15.31
C ALA A 140 1.12 14.19 14.75
N GLY A 141 0.99 13.06 15.46
CA GLY A 141 0.24 11.91 15.01
C GLY A 141 -0.31 11.00 16.10
N VAL A 142 -1.05 9.99 15.67
CA VAL A 142 -1.64 8.93 16.52
C VAL A 142 -1.00 7.59 16.18
N TYR A 143 -0.70 6.78 17.19
CA TYR A 143 -0.13 5.44 17.01
C TYR A 143 -1.04 4.41 17.66
N LEU A 144 -1.67 3.57 16.84
CA LEU A 144 -2.59 2.53 17.26
C LEU A 144 -1.83 1.23 17.51
N ASP A 145 -1.70 0.84 18.77
CA ASP A 145 -1.16 -0.44 19.19
C ASP A 145 -2.31 -1.39 19.56
N GLY A 146 -2.18 -2.68 19.25
CA GLY A 146 -3.19 -3.66 19.64
C GLY A 146 -2.95 -5.05 19.05
N GLY A 147 -3.69 -6.04 19.54
CA GLY A 147 -3.62 -7.41 19.06
C GLY A 147 -4.04 -7.59 17.60
N TYR A 148 -3.92 -8.82 17.08
CA TYR A 148 -4.49 -9.18 15.78
C TYR A 148 -6.02 -9.08 15.83
N GLY A 149 -6.64 -8.79 14.68
CA GLY A 149 -8.10 -8.84 14.53
C GLY A 149 -8.89 -7.70 15.18
N VAL A 150 -8.29 -6.80 15.97
CA VAL A 150 -8.99 -5.68 16.64
C VAL A 150 -9.39 -4.52 15.70
N GLY A 151 -9.11 -4.64 14.40
CA GLY A 151 -9.54 -3.69 13.36
C GLY A 151 -8.71 -2.40 13.26
N LYS A 152 -7.43 -2.41 13.63
CA LYS A 152 -6.53 -1.25 13.51
C LYS A 152 -6.45 -0.68 12.09
N THR A 153 -6.29 -1.54 11.07
CA THR A 153 -6.25 -1.12 9.66
C THR A 153 -7.57 -0.49 9.22
N HIS A 154 -8.70 -1.00 9.72
CA HIS A 154 -10.02 -0.40 9.45
C HIS A 154 -10.05 1.02 9.99
N LEU A 155 -9.70 1.24 11.26
CA LEU A 155 -9.65 2.57 11.87
C LEU A 155 -8.69 3.52 11.15
N LEU A 156 -7.52 3.03 10.74
CA LEU A 156 -6.54 3.81 9.98
C LEU A 156 -7.09 4.23 8.61
N ALA A 157 -7.73 3.31 7.88
CA ALA A 157 -8.35 3.59 6.58
C ALA A 157 -9.55 4.56 6.73
N SER A 158 -10.35 4.41 7.78
CA SER A 158 -11.43 5.34 8.12
C SER A 158 -10.93 6.76 8.35
N LEU A 159 -9.80 6.92 9.07
CA LEU A 159 -9.14 8.22 9.22
C LEU A 159 -8.70 8.78 7.88
N TRP A 160 -8.05 7.96 7.04
CA TRP A 160 -7.62 8.38 5.72
C TRP A 160 -8.82 8.88 4.90
N HIS A 161 -9.93 8.15 4.86
CA HIS A 161 -11.14 8.57 4.15
C HIS A 161 -11.72 9.89 4.66
N ALA A 162 -11.78 10.07 6.00
CA ALA A 162 -12.30 11.27 6.63
C ALA A 162 -11.39 12.51 6.47
N ALA A 163 -10.09 12.33 6.26
CA ALA A 163 -9.12 13.43 6.15
C ALA A 163 -9.21 14.18 4.81
N PRO A 164 -8.96 15.51 4.79
CA PRO A 164 -8.85 16.26 3.55
C PRO A 164 -7.58 15.88 2.78
N GLY A 165 -7.65 15.84 1.45
CA GLY A 165 -6.49 15.60 0.61
C GLY A 165 -5.57 16.83 0.48
N PRO A 166 -4.34 16.64 -0.03
CA PRO A 166 -3.73 15.35 -0.44
C PRO A 166 -3.31 14.49 0.76
N LYS A 167 -3.51 13.18 0.69
CA LYS A 167 -3.29 12.21 1.78
C LYS A 167 -2.71 10.91 1.24
N ALA A 168 -1.86 10.25 2.02
CA ALA A 168 -1.17 9.02 1.63
C ALA A 168 -1.43 7.90 2.65
N PHE A 169 -1.54 6.67 2.16
CA PHE A 169 -1.69 5.46 2.95
C PHE A 169 -0.71 4.42 2.43
N GLY A 170 0.06 3.78 3.30
CA GLY A 170 0.88 2.64 2.88
C GLY A 170 1.34 1.82 4.07
N THR A 171 1.95 0.68 3.82
CA THR A 171 2.61 -0.12 4.84
C THR A 171 4.00 0.41 5.15
N PHE A 172 4.60 0.02 6.28
CA PHE A 172 6.00 0.32 6.59
C PHE A 172 6.95 -0.09 5.45
N VAL A 173 6.74 -1.30 4.90
CA VAL A 173 7.53 -1.85 3.80
C VAL A 173 7.34 -1.04 2.51
N GLU A 174 6.13 -0.56 2.22
CA GLU A 174 5.90 0.33 1.06
C GLU A 174 6.63 1.66 1.21
N LEU A 175 6.71 2.20 2.42
CA LEU A 175 7.42 3.44 2.69
C LEU A 175 8.93 3.29 2.50
N THR A 176 9.55 2.24 3.04
CA THR A 176 10.98 1.97 2.82
C THR A 176 11.27 1.71 1.35
N ASN A 177 10.39 0.95 0.69
CA ASN A 177 10.44 0.68 -0.74
C ASN A 177 10.37 1.96 -1.60
N LEU A 178 9.49 2.90 -1.25
CA LEU A 178 9.38 4.19 -1.92
C LEU A 178 10.70 4.96 -1.79
N VAL A 179 11.29 4.99 -0.59
CA VAL A 179 12.57 5.65 -0.36
C VAL A 179 13.70 4.99 -1.15
N GLY A 180 13.73 3.65 -1.21
CA GLY A 180 14.70 2.91 -2.01
C GLY A 180 14.56 3.20 -3.51
N ALA A 181 13.34 3.38 -4.01
CA ALA A 181 13.07 3.67 -5.41
C ALA A 181 13.34 5.14 -5.81
N LEU A 182 12.95 6.10 -4.96
CA LEU A 182 13.06 7.53 -5.26
C LEU A 182 14.37 8.17 -4.81
N GLY A 183 15.03 7.55 -3.84
CA GLY A 183 16.02 8.20 -3.01
C GLY A 183 15.39 9.11 -1.96
N PHE A 184 16.09 9.27 -0.84
CA PHE A 184 15.57 9.93 0.36
C PHE A 184 15.06 11.36 0.13
N GLN A 185 15.83 12.21 -0.56
CA GLN A 185 15.43 13.62 -0.76
C GLN A 185 14.19 13.75 -1.63
N GLN A 186 14.02 12.89 -2.63
CA GLN A 186 12.83 12.91 -3.48
C GLN A 186 11.62 12.37 -2.71
N ALA A 187 11.77 11.30 -1.94
CA ALA A 187 10.69 10.78 -1.09
C ALA A 187 10.17 11.84 -0.11
N VAL A 188 11.06 12.60 0.54
CA VAL A 188 10.67 13.74 1.39
C VAL A 188 9.85 14.75 0.57
N ARG A 189 10.38 15.25 -0.55
CA ARG A 189 9.68 16.24 -1.39
C ARG A 189 8.29 15.77 -1.82
N THR A 190 8.19 14.52 -2.25
CA THR A 190 6.95 13.91 -2.73
C THR A 190 5.92 13.81 -1.61
N LEU A 191 6.33 13.40 -0.41
CA LEU A 191 5.42 13.20 0.72
C LEU A 191 5.11 14.49 1.48
N SER A 192 5.99 15.49 1.49
CA SER A 192 5.82 16.76 2.22
C SER A 192 4.60 17.57 1.77
N GLY A 193 4.03 17.31 0.60
CA GLY A 193 2.80 17.96 0.15
C GLY A 193 1.52 17.44 0.82
N HIS A 194 1.58 16.31 1.52
CA HIS A 194 0.41 15.63 2.10
C HIS A 194 -0.01 16.26 3.44
N THR A 195 -1.31 16.30 3.70
CA THR A 195 -1.88 16.68 5.00
C THR A 195 -1.72 15.55 6.02
N LEU A 196 -1.78 14.30 5.54
CA LEU A 196 -1.78 13.09 6.35
C LEU A 196 -1.00 11.96 5.66
N LEU A 197 -0.16 11.28 6.43
CA LEU A 197 0.45 10.00 6.08
C LEU A 197 -0.02 8.92 7.08
N CYS A 198 -0.77 7.95 6.56
CA CYS A 198 -1.20 6.75 7.26
C CYS A 198 -0.20 5.61 6.98
N ILE A 199 0.31 4.97 8.04
CA ILE A 199 1.28 3.88 7.95
C ILE A 199 0.70 2.63 8.62
N ASP A 200 0.30 1.65 7.83
CA ASP A 200 -0.16 0.37 8.35
C ASP A 200 1.03 -0.54 8.67
N GLU A 201 0.88 -1.42 9.66
CA GLU A 201 1.87 -2.45 10.01
C GLU A 201 3.27 -1.86 10.25
N PHE A 202 3.32 -0.83 11.08
CA PHE A 202 4.56 -0.19 11.50
C PHE A 202 5.42 -1.17 12.31
N GLU A 203 6.54 -1.58 11.72
CA GLU A 203 7.46 -2.58 12.26
C GLU A 203 8.90 -2.07 12.15
N LEU A 204 9.59 -1.90 13.28
CA LEU A 204 11.00 -1.55 13.30
C LEU A 204 11.83 -2.82 13.46
N ASP A 205 11.97 -3.53 12.34
CA ASP A 205 12.58 -4.84 12.32
C ASP A 205 14.09 -4.82 12.06
N ASP A 206 14.54 -3.84 11.27
CA ASP A 206 15.91 -3.63 10.82
C ASP A 206 16.41 -2.25 11.27
N PRO A 207 17.66 -2.14 11.77
CA PRO A 207 18.19 -0.87 12.21
C PRO A 207 18.40 0.18 11.12
N GLY A 208 18.78 -0.24 9.91
CA GLY A 208 18.95 0.65 8.76
C GLY A 208 17.61 1.27 8.35
N ASP A 209 16.57 0.43 8.25
CA ASP A 209 15.20 0.89 7.99
C ASP A 209 14.68 1.81 9.11
N THR A 210 15.05 1.52 10.36
CA THR A 210 14.65 2.34 11.52
C THR A 210 15.18 3.76 11.43
N VAL A 211 16.48 3.93 11.15
CA VAL A 211 17.11 5.25 10.99
C VAL A 211 16.49 5.98 9.80
N LEU A 212 16.32 5.28 8.68
CA LEU A 212 15.76 5.82 7.45
C LEU A 212 14.33 6.38 7.68
N VAL A 213 13.46 5.56 8.27
CA VAL A 213 12.05 5.93 8.49
C VAL A 213 11.92 6.97 9.58
N SER A 214 12.66 6.86 10.69
CA SER A 214 12.67 7.89 11.74
C SER A 214 13.06 9.26 11.17
N THR A 215 14.12 9.33 10.35
CA THR A 215 14.55 10.57 9.71
C THR A 215 13.53 11.09 8.69
N LEU A 216 12.91 10.21 7.90
CA LEU A 216 11.86 10.59 6.96
C LEU A 216 10.68 11.22 7.69
N LEU A 217 10.14 10.52 8.70
CA LEU A 217 8.95 10.96 9.43
C LEU A 217 9.18 12.28 10.15
N GLY A 218 10.35 12.47 10.78
CA GLY A 218 10.71 13.75 11.38
C GLY A 218 10.66 14.90 10.36
N ARG A 219 11.23 14.71 9.16
CA ARG A 219 11.16 15.72 8.10
C ARG A 219 9.74 15.98 7.61
N LEU A 220 8.88 14.95 7.54
CA LEU A 220 7.49 15.13 7.14
C LEU A 220 6.71 15.93 8.18
N VAL A 221 6.92 15.65 9.46
CA VAL A 221 6.35 16.43 10.56
C VAL A 221 6.81 17.89 10.51
N ASP A 222 8.10 18.14 10.26
CA ASP A 222 8.64 19.50 10.11
C ASP A 222 8.00 20.26 8.94
N ASN A 223 7.55 19.55 7.90
CA ASN A 223 6.79 20.11 6.78
C ASN A 223 5.27 20.19 7.03
N GLY A 224 4.81 19.84 8.23
CA GLY A 224 3.41 19.94 8.63
C GLY A 224 2.56 18.71 8.31
N VAL A 225 3.15 17.62 7.80
CA VAL A 225 2.43 16.36 7.55
C VAL A 225 2.05 15.73 8.89
N LYS A 226 0.76 15.37 9.04
CA LYS A 226 0.27 14.64 10.20
C LYS A 226 0.45 13.15 9.99
N LEU A 227 0.72 12.42 11.08
CA LEU A 227 1.03 10.99 11.00
C LEU A 227 -0.08 10.16 11.67
N CYS A 228 -0.38 8.99 11.13
CA CYS A 228 -1.11 7.98 11.87
C CYS A 228 -0.52 6.61 11.56
N ALA A 229 -0.24 5.79 12.56
CA ALA A 229 0.37 4.49 12.36
C ALA A 229 -0.38 3.39 13.11
N THR A 230 -0.33 2.15 12.61
CA THR A 230 -0.80 0.96 13.34
C THR A 230 0.38 0.02 13.60
N SER A 231 0.37 -0.67 14.74
CA SER A 231 1.36 -1.71 15.02
C SER A 231 0.79 -2.78 15.96
N ASN A 232 1.49 -3.91 16.02
CA ASN A 232 1.25 -4.95 17.02
C ASN A 232 2.25 -4.84 18.19
N THR A 233 3.08 -3.80 18.21
CA THR A 233 4.10 -3.56 19.23
C THR A 233 4.09 -2.10 19.64
N LEU A 234 4.03 -1.86 20.94
CA LEU A 234 4.12 -0.52 21.53
C LEU A 234 5.41 0.17 21.05
N PRO A 235 5.39 1.49 20.84
CA PRO A 235 6.57 2.25 20.42
C PRO A 235 7.79 2.03 21.33
N GLU A 236 7.58 1.97 22.65
CA GLU A 236 8.61 1.74 23.67
C GLU A 236 9.19 0.31 23.67
N LYS A 237 8.45 -0.64 23.08
CA LYS A 237 8.85 -2.04 22.93
C LYS A 237 9.40 -2.35 21.53
N LEU A 238 9.46 -1.34 20.66
CA LEU A 238 10.11 -1.50 19.36
C LEU A 238 11.59 -1.87 19.62
N GLY A 239 12.07 -2.94 18.98
CA GLY A 239 13.42 -3.46 19.17
C GLY A 239 13.59 -4.47 20.32
N GLU A 240 12.60 -4.69 21.21
CA GLU A 240 12.71 -5.74 22.24
C GLU A 240 12.95 -7.11 21.59
N GLY A 241 14.01 -7.81 22.05
CA GLY A 241 14.40 -9.13 21.53
C GLY A 241 15.28 -9.11 20.27
N ARG A 242 15.78 -7.95 19.83
CA ARG A 242 16.61 -7.80 18.62
C ARG A 242 18.05 -7.41 18.93
N PHE A 243 18.95 -7.81 18.03
CA PHE A 243 20.37 -7.46 18.09
C PHE A 243 20.53 -5.93 18.03
N ALA A 244 21.36 -5.36 18.90
CA ALA A 244 21.67 -3.92 18.94
C ALA A 244 20.49 -2.96 19.22
N ALA A 245 19.37 -3.41 19.79
CA ALA A 245 18.24 -2.52 20.11
C ALA A 245 18.62 -1.27 20.92
N ALA A 246 19.62 -1.42 21.82
CA ALA A 246 20.19 -0.32 22.60
C ALA A 246 20.79 0.80 21.73
N ASP A 247 21.39 0.46 20.59
CA ASP A 247 22.07 1.38 19.69
C ASP A 247 21.08 2.27 18.92
N PHE A 248 19.79 1.89 18.89
CA PHE A 248 18.73 2.59 18.14
C PHE A 248 17.61 3.14 19.05
N LEU A 249 17.78 3.04 20.38
CA LEU A 249 16.80 3.57 21.34
C LEU A 249 16.55 5.07 21.14
N ARG A 250 17.58 5.83 20.76
CA ARG A 250 17.45 7.27 20.51
C ARG A 250 16.53 7.55 19.34
N GLU A 251 16.65 6.79 18.26
CA GLU A 251 15.83 6.93 17.05
C GLU A 251 14.39 6.48 17.30
N ILE A 252 14.20 5.42 18.09
CA ILE A 252 12.88 4.95 18.53
C ILE A 252 12.20 6.00 19.42
N GLN A 253 12.93 6.61 20.35
CA GLN A 253 12.40 7.68 21.20
C GLN A 253 12.05 8.94 20.40
N GLY A 254 12.93 9.36 19.49
CA GLY A 254 12.68 10.48 18.60
C GLY A 254 11.43 10.27 17.74
N LEU A 255 11.29 9.06 17.19
CA LEU A 255 10.10 8.67 16.44
C LEU A 255 8.84 8.68 17.32
N SER A 256 8.92 8.06 18.49
CA SER A 256 7.80 7.94 19.44
C SER A 256 7.28 9.30 19.89
N ALA A 257 8.16 10.31 20.00
CA ALA A 257 7.78 11.67 20.35
C ALA A 257 6.82 12.34 19.34
N HIS A 258 6.76 11.84 18.11
CA HIS A 258 5.80 12.33 17.11
C HIS A 258 4.39 11.76 17.30
N PHE A 259 4.21 10.72 18.12
CA PHE A 259 2.96 9.99 18.24
C PHE A 259 2.35 10.08 19.64
N ARG A 260 1.02 10.18 19.67
CA ARG A 260 0.22 9.80 20.85
C ARG A 260 -0.10 8.30 20.73
N PRO A 261 0.46 7.43 21.59
CA PRO A 261 0.10 6.02 21.59
C PRO A 261 -1.34 5.84 22.08
N MET A 262 -2.05 4.92 21.44
CA MET A 262 -3.39 4.47 21.82
C MET A 262 -3.42 2.96 21.70
N ARG A 263 -3.81 2.31 22.79
CA ARG A 263 -3.97 0.86 22.82
C ARG A 263 -5.39 0.49 22.42
N ILE A 264 -5.55 -0.53 21.60
CA ILE A 264 -6.81 -1.10 21.15
C ILE A 264 -6.84 -2.54 21.63
N ASP A 265 -7.62 -2.77 22.69
CA ASP A 265 -7.81 -4.09 23.26
C ASP A 265 -8.95 -4.83 22.54
N GLY A 266 -8.93 -6.15 22.63
CA GLY A 266 -9.93 -7.00 22.01
C GLY A 266 -9.41 -8.38 21.72
N GLN A 267 -10.34 -9.31 21.50
CA GLN A 267 -10.00 -10.65 21.06
C GLN A 267 -9.74 -10.67 19.56
N ASP A 268 -8.80 -11.50 19.13
CA ASP A 268 -8.60 -11.76 17.71
C ASP A 268 -9.75 -12.62 17.19
N TYR A 269 -10.76 -11.98 16.58
CA TYR A 269 -11.88 -12.68 15.95
C TYR A 269 -11.46 -13.57 14.76
N ARG A 270 -10.20 -13.48 14.30
CA ARG A 270 -9.66 -14.34 13.23
C ARG A 270 -9.21 -15.71 13.72
N HIS A 271 -9.41 -16.07 15.00
CA HIS A 271 -9.22 -17.43 15.50
C HIS A 271 -10.31 -18.40 15.00
N ARG A 272 -10.40 -18.58 13.69
CA ARG A 272 -10.68 -19.89 13.10
C ARG A 272 -9.31 -20.47 12.79
N GLY A 273 -9.03 -21.70 13.23
CA GLY A 273 -7.79 -22.38 12.87
C GLY A 273 -7.54 -22.30 11.36
N LEU A 274 -6.27 -22.35 10.96
CA LEU A 274 -5.91 -22.45 9.53
C LEU A 274 -6.71 -23.61 8.95
N PRO A 275 -7.60 -23.34 7.99
CA PRO A 275 -8.43 -24.41 7.46
C PRO A 275 -7.58 -25.22 6.47
N ASP A 276 -7.79 -26.54 6.41
CA ASP A 276 -6.89 -27.44 5.67
C ASP A 276 -6.61 -27.00 4.22
N ALA A 277 -5.35 -27.04 3.79
CA ALA A 277 -5.01 -26.72 2.41
C ALA A 277 -5.73 -27.68 1.44
N PRO A 278 -6.31 -27.19 0.33
CA PRO A 278 -6.85 -28.09 -0.69
C PRO A 278 -5.73 -28.99 -1.23
N PRO A 279 -6.04 -30.23 -1.63
CA PRO A 279 -5.03 -31.09 -2.24
C PRO A 279 -4.47 -30.42 -3.50
N PRO A 280 -3.14 -30.52 -3.74
CA PRO A 280 -2.52 -29.94 -4.91
C PRO A 280 -3.01 -30.64 -6.18
N TYR A 281 -3.08 -29.88 -7.27
CA TYR A 281 -3.37 -30.41 -8.61
C TYR A 281 -2.14 -31.11 -9.19
N THR A 282 -2.31 -31.79 -10.34
CA THR A 282 -1.15 -32.23 -11.15
C THR A 282 -0.64 -31.08 -12.00
N ASP A 283 0.62 -31.15 -12.43
CA ASP A 283 1.23 -30.15 -13.33
C ASP A 283 0.41 -29.97 -14.62
N GLU A 284 -0.13 -31.06 -15.17
CA GLU A 284 -0.99 -31.03 -16.35
C GLU A 284 -2.30 -30.30 -16.08
N ALA A 285 -2.92 -30.54 -14.91
CA ALA A 285 -4.16 -29.89 -14.53
C ALA A 285 -3.94 -28.37 -14.31
N VAL A 286 -2.84 -27.97 -13.67
CA VAL A 286 -2.45 -26.56 -13.51
C VAL A 286 -2.20 -25.90 -14.87
N THR A 287 -1.43 -26.55 -15.74
CA THR A 287 -1.13 -26.04 -17.09
C THR A 287 -2.41 -25.87 -17.91
N ALA A 288 -3.32 -26.85 -17.84
CA ALA A 288 -4.59 -26.80 -18.54
C ALA A 288 -5.55 -25.74 -17.96
N ALA A 289 -5.52 -25.51 -16.64
CA ALA A 289 -6.28 -24.44 -16.01
C ALA A 289 -5.79 -23.06 -16.49
N ALA A 290 -4.47 -22.84 -16.52
CA ALA A 290 -3.89 -21.58 -17.01
C ALA A 290 -4.28 -21.31 -18.48
N ALA A 291 -4.22 -22.33 -19.34
CA ALA A 291 -4.57 -22.20 -20.75
C ALA A 291 -6.06 -21.88 -21.00
N ARG A 292 -6.97 -22.25 -20.08
CA ARG A 292 -8.41 -21.99 -20.19
C ARG A 292 -8.84 -20.67 -19.59
N THR A 293 -7.99 -20.03 -18.79
CA THR A 293 -8.34 -18.82 -18.03
C THR A 293 -7.69 -17.60 -18.69
N PRO A 294 -8.46 -16.73 -19.35
CA PRO A 294 -7.92 -15.50 -19.93
C PRO A 294 -7.24 -14.63 -18.86
N GLY A 295 -6.01 -14.19 -19.13
CA GLY A 295 -5.23 -13.39 -18.19
C GLY A 295 -4.59 -14.16 -17.03
N ALA A 296 -4.62 -15.51 -17.05
CA ALA A 296 -3.90 -16.31 -16.08
C ALA A 296 -2.38 -16.28 -16.33
N SER A 297 -1.62 -16.29 -15.23
CA SER A 297 -0.18 -16.56 -15.28
C SER A 297 0.12 -18.04 -15.10
N LEU A 298 1.22 -18.52 -15.68
CA LEU A 298 1.76 -19.86 -15.46
C LEU A 298 3.27 -19.78 -15.25
N ASP A 299 3.74 -20.17 -14.08
CA ASP A 299 5.16 -20.19 -13.74
C ASP A 299 5.55 -21.47 -13.00
N ASP A 300 6.79 -21.94 -13.18
CA ASP A 300 7.39 -22.93 -12.28
C ASP A 300 7.80 -22.26 -10.98
N PHE A 301 7.53 -22.91 -9.85
CA PHE A 301 7.71 -22.30 -8.54
C PHE A 301 9.15 -21.83 -8.29
N ASP A 302 10.15 -22.64 -8.65
CA ASP A 302 11.56 -22.27 -8.52
C ASP A 302 11.97 -21.08 -9.38
N ALA A 303 11.46 -21.03 -10.62
CA ALA A 303 11.72 -19.92 -11.51
C ALA A 303 11.09 -18.63 -10.97
N LEU A 304 9.88 -18.71 -10.42
CA LEU A 304 9.23 -17.58 -9.76
C LEU A 304 10.04 -17.11 -8.55
N LEU A 305 10.47 -18.01 -7.67
CA LEU A 305 11.27 -17.65 -6.50
C LEU A 305 12.60 -16.97 -6.88
N ALA A 306 13.31 -17.51 -7.86
CA ALA A 306 14.54 -16.91 -8.40
C ALA A 306 14.26 -15.52 -8.99
N HIS A 307 13.14 -15.36 -9.71
CA HIS A 307 12.72 -14.10 -10.27
C HIS A 307 12.39 -13.04 -9.20
N LEU A 308 11.63 -13.41 -8.18
CA LEU A 308 11.33 -12.54 -7.03
C LEU A 308 12.63 -12.07 -6.36
N SER A 309 13.62 -12.95 -6.23
CA SER A 309 14.93 -12.58 -5.66
C SER A 309 15.67 -11.50 -6.44
N ALA A 310 15.42 -11.38 -7.75
CA ALA A 310 15.98 -10.35 -8.62
C ALA A 310 15.11 -9.08 -8.76
N VAL A 311 13.85 -9.11 -8.33
CA VAL A 311 12.91 -8.00 -8.46
C VAL A 311 12.67 -7.34 -7.11
N HIS A 312 12.79 -6.02 -7.06
CA HIS A 312 12.52 -5.29 -5.83
C HIS A 312 11.04 -5.44 -5.41
N PRO A 313 10.73 -5.73 -4.13
CA PRO A 313 9.36 -6.01 -3.67
C PRO A 313 8.32 -4.92 -3.98
N SER A 314 8.76 -3.66 -4.10
CA SER A 314 7.90 -2.54 -4.53
C SER A 314 7.25 -2.74 -5.89
N ARG A 315 7.79 -3.64 -6.71
CA ARG A 315 7.35 -3.90 -8.08
C ARG A 315 6.39 -5.08 -8.17
N TYR A 316 6.12 -5.80 -7.08
CA TYR A 316 5.22 -6.97 -7.10
C TYR A 316 3.76 -6.59 -7.34
N GLY A 317 3.35 -5.37 -6.99
CA GLY A 317 2.03 -4.85 -7.38
C GLY A 317 1.90 -4.80 -8.91
N ALA A 318 2.86 -4.15 -9.57
CA ALA A 318 2.91 -4.06 -11.03
C ALA A 318 3.21 -5.40 -11.72
N LEU A 319 3.88 -6.32 -11.04
CA LEU A 319 4.10 -7.69 -11.52
C LEU A 319 2.76 -8.39 -11.75
N LEU A 320 1.76 -8.07 -10.92
CA LEU A 320 0.42 -8.65 -10.93
C LEU A 320 -0.61 -7.83 -11.73
N ASP A 321 -0.21 -6.77 -12.46
CA ASP A 321 -1.14 -6.00 -13.27
C ASP A 321 -1.76 -6.85 -14.38
N ASP A 322 -3.06 -6.70 -14.61
CA ASP A 322 -3.81 -7.46 -15.62
C ASP A 322 -3.72 -8.99 -15.46
N VAL A 323 -3.32 -9.48 -14.28
CA VAL A 323 -3.35 -10.90 -13.93
C VAL A 323 -4.72 -11.22 -13.36
N ALA A 324 -5.40 -12.22 -13.92
CA ALA A 324 -6.72 -12.65 -13.48
C ALA A 324 -6.67 -13.90 -12.57
N ALA A 325 -5.63 -14.71 -12.71
CA ALA A 325 -5.38 -15.91 -11.90
C ALA A 325 -3.89 -16.26 -11.91
N VAL A 326 -3.40 -16.95 -10.89
CA VAL A 326 -2.00 -17.38 -10.80
C VAL A 326 -1.92 -18.90 -10.79
N CYS A 327 -1.23 -19.49 -11.76
CA CYS A 327 -1.01 -20.93 -11.84
C CYS A 327 0.47 -21.26 -11.56
N LEU A 328 0.74 -22.14 -10.59
CA LEU A 328 2.10 -22.48 -10.14
C LEU A 328 2.35 -23.98 -10.24
N ARG A 329 3.43 -24.36 -10.91
CA ARG A 329 3.86 -25.76 -10.98
C ARG A 329 4.96 -26.08 -9.99
N GLY A 330 4.90 -27.27 -9.41
CA GLY A 330 5.99 -27.83 -8.60
C GLY A 330 6.29 -27.03 -7.33
N VAL A 331 5.25 -26.59 -6.61
CA VAL A 331 5.43 -25.97 -5.29
C VAL A 331 6.22 -26.91 -4.40
N ARG A 332 7.26 -26.39 -3.75
CA ARG A 332 8.12 -27.14 -2.82
C ARG A 332 8.50 -26.28 -1.62
N GLN A 333 9.18 -26.89 -0.65
CA GLN A 333 9.66 -26.16 0.51
C GLN A 333 10.71 -25.12 0.12
N ILE A 334 10.60 -23.95 0.76
CA ILE A 334 11.57 -22.87 0.63
C ILE A 334 12.66 -23.06 1.68
N ASP A 335 13.90 -23.08 1.22
CA ASP A 335 15.11 -23.35 1.99
C ASP A 335 15.81 -22.08 2.49
N ASP A 336 15.55 -20.92 1.88
CA ASP A 336 16.16 -19.66 2.29
C ASP A 336 15.15 -18.61 2.80
N GLN A 337 15.53 -17.94 3.88
CA GLN A 337 14.69 -16.96 4.57
C GLN A 337 14.38 -15.73 3.69
N SER A 338 15.30 -15.32 2.82
CA SER A 338 15.16 -14.09 2.04
C SER A 338 14.09 -14.24 0.96
N THR A 339 14.11 -15.36 0.25
CA THR A 339 13.11 -15.76 -0.73
C THR A 339 11.78 -16.07 -0.06
N ALA A 340 11.77 -16.71 1.12
CA ALA A 340 10.56 -16.94 1.89
C ALA A 340 9.84 -15.63 2.20
N LEU A 341 10.56 -14.61 2.67
CA LEU A 341 10.00 -13.28 2.92
C LEU A 341 9.52 -12.58 1.64
N ARG A 342 10.17 -12.81 0.50
CA ARG A 342 9.67 -12.31 -0.79
C ARG A 342 8.36 -12.97 -1.21
N LEU A 343 8.21 -14.28 -1.00
CA LEU A 343 6.94 -14.95 -1.23
C LEU A 343 5.84 -14.42 -0.31
N VAL A 344 6.16 -14.13 0.95
CA VAL A 344 5.21 -13.46 1.87
C VAL A 344 4.68 -12.16 1.24
N VAL A 345 5.57 -11.30 0.74
CA VAL A 345 5.14 -10.04 0.11
C VAL A 345 4.26 -10.30 -1.13
N LEU A 346 4.62 -11.27 -1.98
CA LEU A 346 3.80 -11.62 -3.14
C LEU A 346 2.42 -12.15 -2.73
N ALA A 347 2.35 -13.03 -1.73
CA ALA A 347 1.10 -13.58 -1.18
C ALA A 347 0.17 -12.47 -0.69
N ASP A 348 0.72 -11.44 -0.05
CA ASP A 348 -0.03 -10.27 0.40
C ASP A 348 -0.64 -9.51 -0.78
N ARG A 349 0.14 -9.28 -1.85
CA ARG A 349 -0.32 -8.59 -3.05
C ARG A 349 -1.38 -9.35 -3.83
N MET A 350 -1.25 -10.68 -3.91
CA MET A 350 -2.26 -11.54 -4.52
C MET A 350 -3.54 -11.54 -3.68
N TYR A 351 -3.41 -11.59 -2.35
CA TYR A 351 -4.55 -11.60 -1.45
C TYR A 351 -5.34 -10.28 -1.47
N ASP A 352 -4.66 -9.14 -1.47
CA ASP A 352 -5.32 -7.83 -1.55
C ASP A 352 -6.03 -7.58 -2.90
N ARG A 353 -5.68 -8.35 -3.93
CA ARG A 353 -6.33 -8.36 -5.26
C ARG A 353 -7.31 -9.51 -5.45
N GLU A 354 -7.49 -10.38 -4.44
CA GLU A 354 -8.34 -11.57 -4.51
C GLU A 354 -8.01 -12.48 -5.71
N LEU A 355 -6.72 -12.62 -6.06
CA LEU A 355 -6.29 -13.44 -7.19
C LEU A 355 -6.34 -14.94 -6.86
N PRO A 356 -7.19 -15.73 -7.54
CA PRO A 356 -7.24 -17.18 -7.31
C PRO A 356 -5.91 -17.84 -7.70
N ILE A 357 -5.50 -18.84 -6.92
CA ILE A 357 -4.25 -19.58 -7.15
C ILE A 357 -4.55 -21.05 -7.45
N THR A 358 -4.05 -21.57 -8.56
CA THR A 358 -4.07 -23.02 -8.85
C THR A 358 -2.64 -23.55 -8.79
N ALA A 359 -2.37 -24.57 -7.98
CA ALA A 359 -1.00 -25.05 -7.79
C ALA A 359 -0.88 -26.58 -7.74
N SER A 360 0.29 -27.08 -8.16
CA SER A 360 0.73 -28.47 -8.02
C SER A 360 1.95 -28.57 -7.10
N GLY A 361 2.35 -29.79 -6.73
CA GLY A 361 3.48 -30.04 -5.82
C GLY A 361 3.03 -30.17 -4.37
N LEU A 362 3.67 -29.46 -3.45
CA LEU A 362 3.28 -29.43 -2.04
C LEU A 362 2.09 -28.48 -1.81
N PRO A 363 1.18 -28.81 -0.88
CA PRO A 363 0.18 -27.85 -0.45
C PRO A 363 0.82 -26.66 0.27
N PHE A 364 0.17 -25.48 0.20
CA PHE A 364 0.75 -24.22 0.70
C PHE A 364 0.96 -24.17 2.22
N ASP A 365 0.30 -25.01 3.00
CA ASP A 365 0.55 -25.14 4.45
C ASP A 365 1.89 -25.83 4.77
N GLN A 366 2.54 -26.44 3.77
CA GLN A 366 3.84 -27.11 3.87
C GLN A 366 4.97 -26.35 3.17
N VAL A 367 4.70 -25.17 2.61
CA VAL A 367 5.68 -24.40 1.82
C VAL A 367 6.84 -23.83 2.66
N PHE A 368 6.60 -23.54 3.94
CA PHE A 368 7.62 -23.08 4.88
C PHE A 368 8.02 -24.23 5.82
N PRO A 369 9.31 -24.54 5.98
CA PRO A 369 9.76 -25.61 6.87
C PRO A 369 9.50 -25.26 8.35
N GLU A 370 9.40 -26.29 9.20
CA GLU A 370 9.10 -26.09 10.64
C GLU A 370 10.11 -25.17 11.34
N GLU A 371 11.37 -25.19 10.91
CA GLU A 371 12.42 -24.33 11.45
C GLU A 371 12.10 -22.84 11.26
N MET A 372 11.61 -22.45 10.08
CA MET A 372 11.14 -21.09 9.80
C MET A 372 9.90 -20.75 10.62
N LEU A 373 8.98 -21.70 10.80
CA LEU A 373 7.77 -21.54 11.61
C LEU A 373 8.07 -21.43 13.11
N ARG A 374 9.25 -21.82 13.56
CA ARG A 374 9.74 -21.61 14.94
C ARG A 374 10.64 -20.37 15.07
N GLY A 375 11.00 -19.73 13.96
CA GLY A 375 11.90 -18.58 13.92
C GLY A 375 11.25 -17.23 14.19
N GLY A 376 12.05 -16.16 14.12
CA GLY A 376 11.63 -14.78 14.43
C GLY A 376 10.53 -14.23 13.50
N TYR A 377 10.42 -14.75 12.29
CA TYR A 377 9.40 -14.35 11.30
C TYR A 377 8.15 -15.26 11.28
N ARG A 378 7.99 -16.15 12.27
CA ARG A 378 6.85 -17.09 12.38
C ARG A 378 5.49 -16.49 12.02
N LYS A 379 5.19 -15.30 12.56
CA LYS A 379 3.92 -14.60 12.33
C LYS A 379 3.70 -14.26 10.86
N LYS A 380 4.75 -13.86 10.14
CA LYS A 380 4.71 -13.52 8.70
C LYS A 380 4.44 -14.78 7.87
N TYR A 381 5.09 -15.90 8.18
CA TYR A 381 4.86 -17.17 7.48
C TYR A 381 3.46 -17.74 7.70
N LEU A 382 2.97 -17.79 8.94
CA LEU A 382 1.62 -18.28 9.23
C LEU A 382 0.54 -17.42 8.53
N ARG A 383 0.76 -16.11 8.46
CA ARG A 383 -0.11 -15.18 7.73
C ARG A 383 -0.08 -15.44 6.22
N ALA A 384 1.10 -15.66 5.64
CA ALA A 384 1.22 -16.01 4.23
C ALA A 384 0.55 -17.35 3.90
N ILE A 385 0.73 -18.38 4.75
CA ILE A 385 0.01 -19.66 4.60
C ILE A 385 -1.49 -19.44 4.57
N SER A 386 -2.04 -18.69 5.55
CA SER A 386 -3.47 -18.39 5.60
C SER A 386 -3.99 -17.75 4.32
N ARG A 387 -3.24 -16.81 3.75
CA ARG A 387 -3.58 -16.12 2.51
C ARG A 387 -3.51 -17.03 1.29
N LEU A 388 -2.40 -17.74 1.13
CA LEU A 388 -2.19 -18.67 0.00
C LEU A 388 -3.25 -19.77 -0.01
N VAL A 389 -3.59 -20.34 1.15
CA VAL A 389 -4.64 -21.35 1.28
C VAL A 389 -6.02 -20.78 0.97
N ALA A 390 -6.33 -19.55 1.38
CA ALA A 390 -7.59 -18.89 1.03
C ALA A 390 -7.73 -18.72 -0.49
N LEU A 391 -6.69 -18.17 -1.15
CA LEU A 391 -6.68 -17.97 -2.59
C LEU A 391 -6.72 -19.29 -3.38
N ALA A 392 -6.09 -20.34 -2.86
CA ALA A 392 -6.13 -21.67 -3.46
C ALA A 392 -7.53 -22.30 -3.43
N ARG A 393 -8.31 -22.01 -2.39
CA ARG A 393 -9.70 -22.51 -2.28
C ARG A 393 -10.66 -21.79 -3.19
N ASP A 394 -10.46 -20.51 -3.42
CA ASP A 394 -11.30 -19.75 -4.35
C ASP A 394 -11.10 -20.21 -5.80
N SER A 395 -9.92 -20.75 -6.14
CA SER A 395 -9.69 -21.43 -7.42
C SER A 395 -10.39 -22.79 -7.56
N ALA A 396 -10.75 -23.44 -6.45
CA ALA A 396 -11.35 -24.78 -6.45
C ALA A 396 -12.89 -24.76 -6.52
N LYS A 397 -13.50 -23.58 -6.48
CA LYS A 397 -14.92 -23.34 -6.72
C LYS A 397 -15.17 -23.11 -8.21
#